data_AF-A0A814QNI0-F1
#
_entry.id   AF-A0A814QNI0-F1
#
_cell.length_a   1.000
_cell.length_b   1.000
_cell.length_c   1.000
_cell.angle_alpha   90.00
_cell.angle_beta   90.00
_cell.angle_gamma   90.00
#
_symmetry.space_group_name_H-M   'P 1'
#
loop_
_entity.id
_entity.type
_entity.pdbx_description
1 polymer ?
#
loop_
_entity_poly.entity_id
_entity_poly.type
_entity_poly.pdbx_seq_one_letter_code
_entity_poly.pdbx_strand_id
1 'polypeptide(L)'
;HIFDTYNFAAYIFDKSIWRHVQEAGLAVQYNDIENKDNLVRLYVKMMTCLAFVPVDDVINAFVFLKKSCSSYLNGIFKYFEENYIGAMGKRRNPKRKSPRFEISLWKYLSFMIEFLKKS
;
A
#
# COMPACT_ATOMS: atom_id res chain seq x y z
N HIS A 1 11.23 -11.22 -15.65
CA HIS A 1 10.12 -10.72 -16.51
C HIS A 1 8.89 -10.24 -15.74
N ILE A 2 8.53 -10.84 -14.60
CA ILE A 2 7.41 -10.38 -13.72
C ILE A 2 7.77 -9.10 -12.91
N PHE A 3 9.06 -8.85 -12.63
CA PHE A 3 9.51 -7.78 -11.73
C PHE A 3 9.25 -6.34 -12.22
N ASP A 4 9.37 -6.02 -13.52
CA ASP A 4 9.27 -4.60 -13.93
C ASP A 4 7.84 -4.08 -14.07
N THR A 5 6.86 -4.98 -14.13
CA THR A 5 5.43 -4.64 -14.20
C THR A 5 4.92 -4.12 -12.86
N TYR A 6 5.36 -4.74 -11.78
CA TYR A 6 5.04 -4.31 -10.44
C TYR A 6 5.80 -3.05 -10.01
N ASN A 7 6.89 -2.70 -10.70
CA ASN A 7 7.71 -1.54 -10.35
C ASN A 7 6.93 -0.21 -10.41
N PHE A 8 5.95 -0.04 -11.30
CA PHE A 8 5.25 1.25 -11.42
C PHE A 8 4.16 1.44 -10.37
N ALA A 9 3.35 0.41 -10.07
CA ALA A 9 2.38 0.48 -8.97
C ALA A 9 3.11 0.61 -7.61
N ALA A 10 4.18 -0.16 -7.42
CA ALA A 10 5.06 -0.03 -6.27
C ALA A 10 5.69 1.38 -6.19
N TYR A 11 6.11 1.96 -7.32
CA TYR A 11 6.65 3.32 -7.38
C TYR A 11 5.61 4.39 -7.02
N ILE A 12 4.37 4.29 -7.54
CA ILE A 12 3.29 5.21 -7.16
C ILE A 12 3.00 5.11 -5.66
N PHE A 13 2.94 3.89 -5.11
CA PHE A 13 2.71 3.70 -3.68
C PHE A 13 3.87 4.23 -2.86
N ASP A 14 5.11 3.96 -3.27
CA ASP A 14 6.30 4.46 -2.58
C ASP A 14 6.30 5.98 -2.53
N LYS A 15 6.02 6.65 -3.64
CA LYS A 15 5.92 8.12 -3.69
C LYS A 15 4.74 8.67 -2.87
N SER A 16 3.56 8.07 -2.96
CA SER A 16 2.37 8.56 -2.25
C SER A 16 2.47 8.32 -0.75
N ILE A 17 2.92 7.13 -0.33
CA ILE A 17 3.13 6.78 1.07
C ILE A 17 4.27 7.61 1.65
N TRP A 18 5.37 7.83 0.93
CA TRP A 18 6.47 8.68 1.40
C TRP A 18 6.00 10.09 1.74
N ARG A 19 5.20 10.71 0.87
CA ARG A 19 4.60 12.02 1.16
C ARG A 19 3.78 12.00 2.45
N HIS A 20 3.01 10.93 2.66
CA HIS A 20 2.18 10.82 3.86
C HIS A 20 2.98 10.49 5.13
N VAL A 21 4.11 9.78 5.01
CA VAL A 21 5.09 9.59 6.09
C VAL A 21 5.66 10.94 6.54
N GLN A 22 5.97 11.82 5.58
CA GLN A 22 6.44 13.18 5.87
C GLN A 22 5.36 14.02 6.55
N GLU A 23 4.14 14.03 6.01
CA GLU A 23 2.99 14.76 6.58
C GLU A 23 2.62 14.27 7.99
N ALA A 24 2.84 12.99 8.29
CA ALA A 24 2.64 12.40 9.62
C ALA A 24 3.78 12.68 10.62
N GLY A 25 4.84 13.40 10.23
CA GLY A 25 6.01 13.66 11.08
C GLY A 25 6.91 12.46 11.32
N LEU A 26 6.74 11.38 10.54
CA LEU A 26 7.45 10.11 10.70
C LEU A 26 8.74 10.02 9.88
N ALA A 27 9.08 11.06 9.13
CA ALA A 27 10.23 11.07 8.22
C ALA A 27 11.58 10.80 8.92
N VAL A 28 11.79 11.36 10.12
CA VAL A 28 13.02 11.14 10.89
C VAL A 28 13.16 9.67 11.28
N GLN A 29 12.11 9.09 11.85
CA GLN A 29 12.10 7.67 12.22
C GLN A 29 12.23 6.77 11.00
N TYR A 30 11.54 7.07 9.90
CA TYR A 30 11.66 6.28 8.68
C TYR A 30 13.10 6.24 8.12
N ASN A 31 13.84 7.34 8.23
CA ASN A 31 15.21 7.48 7.74
C ASN A 31 16.29 7.02 8.76
N ASP A 32 15.90 6.62 9.96
CA ASP A 32 16.81 6.03 10.95
C ASP A 32 17.18 4.60 10.53
N ILE A 33 18.19 4.49 9.68
CA ILE A 33 18.66 3.22 9.10
C ILE A 33 19.51 2.43 10.12
N GLU A 34 20.09 3.11 11.11
CA GLU A 34 20.92 2.49 12.15
C GLU A 34 20.07 1.72 13.16
N ASN A 35 18.83 2.18 13.39
CA ASN A 35 17.85 1.47 14.19
C ASN A 35 17.34 0.20 13.47
N LYS A 36 17.81 -0.96 13.93
CA LYS A 36 17.41 -2.28 13.39
C LYS A 36 15.93 -2.62 13.63
N ASP A 37 15.33 -2.03 14.66
CA ASP A 37 13.93 -2.23 15.06
C ASP A 37 13.02 -1.11 14.53
N ASN A 38 13.41 -0.47 13.42
CA ASN A 38 12.64 0.59 12.78
C ASN A 38 11.33 0.06 12.16
N LEU A 39 10.30 -0.06 13.01
CA LEU A 39 8.98 -0.53 12.63
C LEU A 39 8.31 0.38 11.59
N VAL A 40 8.54 1.69 11.64
CA VAL A 40 7.99 2.65 10.66
C VAL A 40 8.46 2.28 9.26
N ARG A 41 9.77 2.14 9.08
CA ARG A 41 10.36 1.78 7.79
C ARG A 41 9.93 0.39 7.33
N LEU A 42 9.89 -0.57 8.25
CA LEU A 42 9.44 -1.93 7.96
C LEU A 42 8.01 -1.94 7.41
N TYR A 43 7.05 -1.40 8.15
CA TYR A 43 5.63 -1.43 7.76
C TYR A 43 5.32 -0.60 6.52
N VAL A 44 5.98 0.56 6.35
CA VAL A 44 5.86 1.36 5.12
C VAL A 44 6.32 0.56 3.90
N LYS A 45 7.45 -0.17 4.01
CA LYS A 45 7.92 -1.05 2.94
C LYS A 45 7.00 -2.26 2.71
N MET A 46 6.46 -2.85 3.77
CA MET A 46 5.50 -3.94 3.62
C MET A 46 4.22 -3.47 2.91
N MET A 47 3.78 -2.23 3.14
CA MET A 47 2.68 -1.63 2.41
C MET A 47 2.98 -1.42 0.93
N THR A 48 4.18 -0.94 0.57
CA THR A 48 4.56 -0.82 -0.85
C THR A 48 4.65 -2.19 -1.51
N CYS A 49 5.02 -3.23 -0.76
CA CYS A 49 5.02 -4.61 -1.23
C CYS A 49 3.63 -5.16 -1.56
N LEU A 50 2.54 -4.54 -1.08
CA LEU A 50 1.18 -4.94 -1.46
C LEU A 50 0.93 -4.80 -2.96
N ALA A 51 1.66 -3.93 -3.66
CA ALA A 51 1.59 -3.81 -5.11
C ALA A 51 1.90 -5.13 -5.84
N PHE A 52 2.70 -6.00 -5.23
CA PHE A 52 3.12 -7.29 -5.80
C PHE A 52 2.15 -8.44 -5.48
N VAL A 53 1.16 -8.20 -4.62
CA VAL A 53 0.17 -9.21 -4.24
C VAL A 53 -0.89 -9.30 -5.35
N PRO A 54 -1.34 -10.51 -5.74
CA PRO A 54 -2.46 -10.67 -6.65
C PRO A 54 -3.69 -9.90 -6.17
N VAL A 55 -4.41 -9.26 -7.10
CA VAL A 55 -5.56 -8.37 -6.79
C VAL A 55 -6.58 -9.04 -5.85
N ASP A 56 -6.83 -10.32 -6.03
CA ASP A 56 -7.79 -11.10 -5.24
C ASP A 56 -7.32 -11.29 -3.77
N ASP A 57 -6.02 -11.24 -3.52
CA ASP A 57 -5.40 -11.45 -2.21
C ASP A 57 -5.00 -10.14 -1.49
N VAL A 58 -4.91 -9.02 -2.21
CA VAL A 58 -4.45 -7.72 -1.69
C VAL A 58 -5.22 -7.30 -0.44
N ILE A 59 -6.54 -7.48 -0.41
CA ILE A 59 -7.38 -7.09 0.73
C ILE A 59 -7.03 -7.92 1.97
N ASN A 60 -6.84 -9.24 1.80
CA ASN A 60 -6.48 -10.14 2.89
C ASN A 60 -5.08 -9.83 3.42
N ALA A 61 -4.13 -9.61 2.52
CA ALA A 61 -2.77 -9.21 2.87
C ALA A 61 -2.74 -7.88 3.64
N PHE A 62 -3.51 -6.88 3.20
CA PHE A 62 -3.64 -5.60 3.90
C PHE A 62 -4.24 -5.77 5.32
N VAL A 63 -5.31 -6.56 5.46
CA VAL A 63 -5.94 -6.81 6.77
C VAL A 63 -4.98 -7.51 7.73
N PHE A 64 -4.23 -8.49 7.24
CA PHE A 64 -3.21 -9.19 8.03
C PHE A 64 -2.10 -8.23 8.48
N LEU A 65 -1.60 -7.40 7.56
CA LEU A 65 -0.57 -6.41 7.85
C LEU A 65 -1.04 -5.38 8.89
N LYS A 66 -2.27 -4.86 8.75
CA LYS A 66 -2.86 -3.91 9.68
C LYS A 66 -3.06 -4.47 11.09
N LYS A 67 -3.43 -5.75 11.21
CA LYS A 67 -3.59 -6.43 12.51
C LYS A 67 -2.25 -6.65 13.22
N SER A 68 -1.18 -6.84 12.46
CA SER A 68 0.17 -7.06 12.99
C SER A 68 0.84 -5.76 13.44
N CYS A 69 0.38 -4.63 12.90
CA CYS A 69 0.93 -3.31 13.16
C CYS A 69 0.46 -2.71 14.49
N SER A 70 1.35 -1.98 15.17
CA SER A 70 1.02 -1.19 16.35
C SER A 70 0.15 0.03 15.99
N SER A 71 -0.59 0.54 16.98
CA SER A 71 -1.50 1.69 16.83
C SER A 71 -0.82 2.97 16.35
N TYR A 72 0.49 3.07 16.51
CA TYR A 72 1.31 4.22 16.15
C TYR A 72 1.27 4.53 14.63
N LEU A 73 1.10 3.53 13.77
CA LEU A 73 1.03 3.72 12.31
C LEU A 73 -0.41 3.77 11.76
N ASN A 74 -1.42 3.80 12.63
CA ASN A 74 -2.83 3.79 12.22
C ASN A 74 -3.17 4.89 11.21
N GLY A 75 -2.51 6.06 11.29
CA GLY A 75 -2.71 7.15 10.33
C GLY A 75 -2.32 6.76 8.91
N ILE A 76 -1.15 6.15 8.73
CA ILE A 76 -0.65 5.67 7.43
C ILE A 76 -1.54 4.54 6.90
N PHE A 77 -1.90 3.57 7.75
CA PHE A 77 -2.78 2.47 7.35
C PHE A 77 -4.17 2.96 6.97
N LYS A 78 -4.70 3.96 7.67
CA LYS A 78 -5.99 4.58 7.33
C LYS A 78 -5.94 5.27 5.98
N TYR A 79 -4.89 6.05 5.71
CA TYR A 79 -4.69 6.67 4.40
C TYR A 79 -4.66 5.63 3.28
N PHE A 80 -3.87 4.57 3.44
CA PHE A 80 -3.77 3.52 2.43
C PHE A 80 -5.11 2.80 2.24
N GLU A 81 -5.82 2.50 3.33
CA GLU A 81 -7.14 1.88 3.28
C GLU A 81 -8.14 2.75 2.51
N GLU A 82 -8.20 4.05 2.77
CA GLU A 82 -9.14 4.96 2.11
C GLU A 82 -8.82 5.18 0.63
N ASN A 83 -7.53 5.23 0.27
CA ASN A 83 -7.12 5.54 -1.10
C ASN A 83 -7.09 4.31 -2.01
N TYR A 84 -6.77 3.12 -1.48
CA TYR A 84 -6.42 1.97 -2.31
C TYR A 84 -7.23 0.70 -2.03
N ILE A 85 -7.69 0.48 -0.79
CA ILE A 85 -8.41 -0.75 -0.40
C ILE A 85 -9.93 -0.56 -0.35
N GLY A 86 -10.36 0.61 0.12
CA GLY A 86 -11.74 0.91 0.47
C GLY A 86 -11.98 0.75 1.97
N ALA A 87 -12.37 1.85 2.62
CA ALA A 87 -12.67 1.85 4.04
C ALA A 87 -13.80 0.87 4.38
N MET A 88 -13.62 0.09 5.45
CA MET A 88 -14.66 -0.82 5.94
C MET A 88 -15.93 -0.05 6.31
N GLY A 89 -17.07 -0.52 5.83
CA GLY A 89 -18.37 0.02 6.20
C GLY A 89 -18.67 -0.15 7.69
N LYS A 90 -19.64 0.63 8.20
CA LYS A 90 -20.06 0.53 9.61
C LYS A 90 -20.65 -0.86 9.87
N ARG A 91 -20.69 -1.30 11.14
CA ARG A 91 -21.25 -2.61 11.56
C ARG A 91 -22.60 -2.97 10.91
N ARG A 92 -23.47 -1.98 10.66
CA ARG A 92 -24.80 -2.17 10.04
C ARG A 92 -24.78 -2.38 8.52
N ASN A 93 -23.69 -2.01 7.84
CA ASN A 93 -23.48 -2.27 6.41
C ASN A 93 -21.97 -2.51 6.18
N PRO A 94 -21.49 -3.76 6.37
CA PRO A 94 -20.06 -4.07 6.39
C PRO A 94 -19.40 -4.07 4.99
N LYS A 95 -20.06 -3.56 3.95
CA LYS A 95 -19.45 -3.44 2.62
C LYS A 95 -18.35 -2.38 2.64
N ARG A 96 -17.19 -2.70 2.07
CA ARG A 96 -16.12 -1.71 1.85
C ARG A 96 -16.63 -0.62 0.90
N LYS A 97 -16.29 0.63 1.21
CA LYS A 97 -16.52 1.75 0.29
C LYS A 97 -15.59 1.63 -0.91
N SER A 98 -15.97 2.18 -2.05
CA SER A 98 -15.05 2.31 -3.18
C SER A 98 -13.82 3.13 -2.77
N PRO A 99 -12.61 2.61 -2.97
CA PRO A 99 -11.38 3.39 -2.78
C PRO A 99 -11.29 4.51 -3.82
N ARG A 100 -10.45 5.50 -3.55
CA ARG A 100 -10.15 6.57 -4.52
C ARG A 100 -9.51 6.01 -5.80
N PHE A 101 -8.68 4.98 -5.66
CA PHE A 101 -8.03 4.27 -6.74
C PHE A 101 -8.38 2.79 -6.61
N GLU A 102 -9.24 2.30 -7.51
CA GLU A 102 -9.68 0.90 -7.45
C GLU A 102 -8.53 -0.08 -7.64
N ILE A 103 -8.55 -1.18 -6.87
CA ILE A 103 -7.58 -2.27 -6.99
C ILE A 103 -7.62 -2.89 -8.40
N SER A 104 -8.78 -2.83 -9.07
CA SER A 104 -8.94 -3.23 -10.48
C SER A 104 -8.00 -2.48 -11.42
N LEU A 105 -7.66 -1.21 -11.12
CA LEU A 105 -6.68 -0.42 -11.88
C LEU A 105 -5.27 -0.99 -11.82
N TRP A 106 -4.94 -1.76 -10.78
CA TRP A 106 -3.62 -2.37 -10.65
C TRP A 106 -3.42 -3.46 -11.71
N LYS A 107 -4.50 -4.17 -12.07
CA LYS A 107 -4.50 -5.14 -13.18
C LYS A 107 -4.25 -4.46 -14.53
N TYR A 108 -4.90 -3.32 -14.79
CA TYR A 108 -4.70 -2.56 -16.03
C TYR A 108 -3.30 -1.96 -16.14
N LEU A 109 -2.75 -1.47 -15.02
CA LEU A 109 -1.34 -1.07 -14.93
C LEU A 109 -0.41 -2.24 -15.25
N SER A 110 -0.71 -3.44 -14.74
CA SER A 110 0.05 -4.64 -15.07
C SER A 110 -0.05 -5.00 -16.56
N PHE A 111 -1.25 -4.98 -17.15
CA PHE A 111 -1.48 -5.31 -18.55
C PHE A 111 -0.87 -4.30 -19.54
N MET A 112 -1.01 -2.98 -19.28
CA MET A 112 -0.41 -1.95 -20.12
C MET A 112 1.10 -2.10 -20.22
N ILE A 113 1.76 -2.51 -19.13
CA ILE A 113 3.21 -2.71 -19.15
C ILE A 113 3.61 -3.96 -19.95
N GLU A 114 2.84 -5.05 -19.89
CA GLU A 114 3.10 -6.20 -20.78
C GLU A 114 2.95 -5.83 -22.26
N PHE A 115 1.99 -4.95 -22.58
CA PHE A 115 1.77 -4.46 -23.93
C PHE A 115 2.93 -3.58 -24.42
N LEU A 116 3.35 -2.59 -23.63
CA LEU A 116 4.44 -1.67 -23.99
C LEU A 116 5.82 -2.35 -24.09
N LYS A 117 6.02 -3.50 -23.44
CA LYS A 117 7.25 -4.29 -23.57
C LYS A 117 7.29 -5.15 -24.85
N LYS A 118 6.13 -5.36 -25.49
CA LYS A 118 5.99 -6.15 -26.72
C LYS A 118 5.94 -5.29 -27.99
N SER A 119 5.78 -3.97 -27.85
CA SER A 119 5.83 -2.96 -28.93
C SER A 119 7.23 -2.37 -29.07
#